data_AF-A0A940DFX3-F1
#
_entry.id   AF-A0A940DFX3-F1
#
_cell.length_a   1.000
_cell.length_b   1.000
_cell.length_c   1.000
_cell.angle_alpha   90.00
_cell.angle_beta   90.00
_cell.angle_gamma   90.00
#
_symmetry.space_group_name_H-M   'P 1'
#
loop_
_entity.id
_entity.type
_entity.pdbx_description
1 polymer ?
#
loop_
_entity_poly.entity_id
_entity_poly.type
_entity_poly.pdbx_seq_one_letter_code
_entity_poly.pdbx_strand_id
1 'polypeptide(L)'
;MADDFNKNMQIIMGKSAQRDVELSADDKKNLSTAYQKLFANLTYNHWLRGGTLGKAWYNTLTQMKQFIQSMGTSGPAAMYLRQMFASHSAEWAKVMMTNPNRETVLDVDEKTKSEWNRRTATDLTGARESILAMVNKYKAAEKSVRASDNNATKSPDMFNAAAQKIRMLMILRMQQKRNNGMAA
;
A
#
# COMPACT_ATOMS: atom_id res chain seq x y z
N MET A 1 29.59 19.64 14.17
CA MET A 1 28.36 19.34 14.96
C MET A 1 27.07 19.35 14.12
N ALA A 2 27.09 19.69 12.83
CA ALA A 2 25.90 19.66 11.96
C ALA A 2 25.56 18.27 11.37
N ASP A 3 26.49 17.31 11.41
CA ASP A 3 26.34 16.02 10.72
C ASP A 3 25.40 15.03 11.43
N ASP A 4 25.44 14.97 12.76
CA ASP A 4 24.59 14.04 13.52
C ASP A 4 23.12 14.46 13.49
N PHE A 5 22.83 15.77 13.43
CA PHE A 5 21.47 16.27 13.36
C PHE A 5 20.82 15.92 12.01
N ASN A 6 21.50 16.20 10.89
CA ASN A 6 20.99 15.87 9.57
C ASN A 6 20.82 14.36 9.37
N LYS A 7 21.75 13.55 9.88
CA LYS A 7 21.65 12.08 9.86
C LYS A 7 20.46 11.56 10.67
N ASN A 8 20.27 12.06 11.89
CA ASN A 8 19.12 11.69 12.72
C ASN A 8 17.80 12.18 12.12
N MET A 9 17.80 13.34 11.46
CA MET A 9 16.64 13.86 10.76
C MET A 9 16.28 13.01 9.55
N GLN A 10 17.27 12.49 8.81
CA GLN A 10 17.00 11.54 7.71
C GLN A 10 16.35 10.26 8.23
N ILE A 11 16.79 9.73 9.37
CA ILE A 11 16.15 8.56 10.01
C ILE A 11 14.71 8.86 10.43
N ILE A 12 14.45 10.02 11.06
CA ILE A 12 13.10 10.45 11.46
C ILE A 12 12.19 10.66 10.25
N MET A 13 12.73 11.20 9.15
CA MET A 13 12.03 11.35 7.87
C MET A 13 11.85 10.03 7.12
N GLY A 14 12.27 8.90 7.70
CA GLY A 14 12.13 7.57 7.09
C GLY A 14 13.08 7.32 5.92
N LYS A 15 14.09 8.17 5.70
CA LYS A 15 15.14 7.93 4.71
C LYS A 15 16.15 6.96 5.31
N SER A 16 15.95 5.67 5.06
CA SER A 16 17.00 4.69 5.27
C SER A 16 18.14 4.94 4.26
N ALA A 17 19.38 4.64 4.63
CA ALA A 17 20.50 4.65 3.69
C ALA A 17 20.44 3.49 2.67
N GLN A 18 19.43 2.62 2.79
CA GLN A 18 19.15 1.56 1.83
C GLN A 18 18.39 2.14 0.65
N ARG A 19 18.79 1.73 -0.56
CA ARG A 19 18.05 2.03 -1.79
C ARG A 19 16.71 1.30 -1.72
N ASP A 20 15.71 1.95 -1.14
CA ASP A 20 14.36 1.42 -1.14
C ASP A 20 13.88 1.33 -2.59
N VAL A 21 13.38 0.15 -2.97
CA VAL A 21 12.79 -0.03 -4.30
C VAL A 21 11.52 0.81 -4.32
N GLU A 22 11.50 1.86 -5.15
CA GLU A 22 10.34 2.75 -5.28
C GLU A 22 9.57 2.51 -6.58
N LEU A 23 8.26 2.75 -6.52
CA LEU A 23 7.43 2.77 -7.72
C LEU A 23 7.75 3.98 -8.60
N SER A 24 8.01 3.75 -9.88
CA SER A 24 8.10 4.82 -10.88
C SER A 24 6.75 5.52 -11.05
N ALA A 25 6.76 6.76 -11.56
CA ALA A 25 5.52 7.50 -11.84
C ALA A 25 4.62 6.76 -12.86
N ASP A 26 5.23 6.15 -13.87
CA ASP A 26 4.52 5.36 -14.89
C ASP A 26 3.94 4.09 -14.29
N ASP A 27 4.68 3.39 -13.43
CA ASP A 27 4.17 2.20 -12.75
C ASP A 27 3.01 2.55 -11.79
N LYS A 28 3.07 3.71 -11.10
CA LYS A 28 1.93 4.23 -10.31
C LYS A 28 0.70 4.48 -11.18
N LYS A 29 0.88 5.10 -12.34
CA LYS A 29 -0.22 5.37 -13.30
C LYS A 29 -0.82 4.08 -13.84
N ASN A 30 0.02 3.12 -14.22
CA ASN A 30 -0.42 1.82 -14.74
C ASN A 30 -1.17 1.02 -13.67
N LEU A 31 -0.64 1.00 -12.45
CA LEU A 31 -1.27 0.33 -11.32
C LEU A 31 -2.60 0.99 -10.94
N SER A 32 -2.66 2.33 -11.00
CA SER A 32 -3.91 3.07 -10.77
C SER A 32 -4.98 2.77 -11.82
N THR A 33 -4.57 2.74 -13.09
CA THR A 33 -5.46 2.42 -14.21
C THR A 33 -6.00 0.99 -14.09
N ALA A 34 -5.13 0.03 -13.78
CA ALA A 34 -5.53 -1.36 -13.61
C ALA A 34 -6.46 -1.54 -12.40
N TYR A 35 -6.20 -0.84 -11.30
CA TYR A 35 -7.08 -0.81 -10.12
C TYR A 35 -8.48 -0.27 -10.46
N GLN A 36 -8.55 0.86 -11.18
CA GLN A 36 -9.84 1.47 -11.55
C GLN A 36 -10.62 0.57 -12.50
N LYS A 37 -9.95 -0.04 -13.49
CA LYS A 37 -10.55 -1.04 -14.38
C LYS A 37 -11.09 -2.23 -13.58
N LEU A 38 -10.32 -2.74 -12.61
CA LEU A 38 -10.74 -3.85 -11.77
C LEU A 38 -12.00 -3.47 -10.96
N PHE A 39 -12.01 -2.29 -10.33
CA PHE A 39 -13.17 -1.81 -9.57
C PHE A 39 -14.42 -1.67 -10.46
N ALA A 40 -14.29 -1.03 -11.62
CA ALA A 40 -15.42 -0.81 -12.52
C ALA A 40 -16.00 -2.14 -13.04
N ASN A 41 -15.14 -3.06 -13.48
CA ASN A 41 -15.58 -4.37 -13.98
C ASN A 41 -16.18 -5.24 -12.87
N LEU A 42 -15.62 -5.22 -11.66
CA LEU A 42 -16.22 -5.93 -10.52
C LEU A 42 -17.60 -5.37 -10.16
N THR A 43 -17.73 -4.03 -10.13
CA THR A 43 -19.01 -3.37 -9.87
C THR A 43 -20.03 -3.78 -10.90
N TYR A 44 -19.66 -3.70 -12.16
CA TYR A 44 -20.55 -4.05 -13.25
C TYR A 44 -20.93 -5.54 -13.21
N ASN A 45 -19.99 -6.43 -12.91
CA ASN A 45 -20.28 -7.85 -12.73
C ASN A 45 -21.24 -8.13 -11.57
N HIS A 46 -21.08 -7.44 -10.43
CA HIS A 46 -22.01 -7.55 -9.31
C HIS A 46 -23.39 -6.99 -9.66
N TRP A 47 -23.45 -5.90 -10.43
CA TRP A 47 -24.71 -5.30 -10.86
C TRP A 47 -25.47 -6.21 -11.86
N LEU A 48 -24.74 -6.85 -12.79
CA LEU A 48 -25.27 -7.85 -13.72
C LEU A 48 -25.86 -9.08 -13.03
N ARG A 49 -25.34 -9.45 -11.85
CA ARG A 49 -25.86 -10.56 -11.04
C ARG A 49 -27.18 -10.22 -10.33
N GLY A 50 -27.60 -8.95 -10.41
CA GLY A 50 -28.87 -8.47 -9.88
C GLY A 50 -28.73 -7.68 -8.58
N GLY A 51 -29.80 -6.96 -8.26
CA GLY A 51 -29.84 -5.99 -7.16
C GLY A 51 -29.48 -4.57 -7.63
N THR A 52 -29.31 -3.68 -6.66
CA THR A 52 -29.08 -2.26 -6.92
C THR A 52 -27.61 -1.95 -7.17
N LEU A 53 -27.34 -0.86 -7.89
CA LEU A 53 -25.98 -0.37 -8.14
C LEU A 53 -25.21 -0.10 -6.83
N GLY A 54 -25.89 0.40 -5.80
CA GLY A 54 -25.37 0.58 -4.45
C GLY A 54 -24.86 -0.72 -3.83
N LYS A 55 -25.65 -1.79 -3.93
CA LYS A 55 -25.25 -3.13 -3.48
C LYS A 55 -24.05 -3.64 -4.28
N ALA A 56 -24.00 -3.36 -5.58
CA ALA A 56 -22.88 -3.77 -6.44
C ALA A 56 -21.56 -3.06 -6.07
N TRP A 57 -21.60 -1.75 -5.78
CA TRP A 57 -20.44 -1.02 -5.25
C TRP A 57 -19.96 -1.58 -3.91
N TYR A 58 -20.88 -1.85 -2.98
CA TYR A 58 -20.55 -2.41 -1.67
C TYR A 58 -19.87 -3.78 -1.78
N ASN A 59 -20.44 -4.68 -2.59
CA ASN A 59 -19.87 -6.00 -2.83
C ASN A 59 -18.47 -5.90 -3.48
N THR A 60 -18.30 -4.95 -4.40
CA THR A 60 -17.01 -4.69 -5.04
C THR A 60 -15.97 -4.23 -4.05
N LEU A 61 -16.27 -3.26 -3.19
CA LEU A 61 -15.35 -2.79 -2.15
C LEU A 61 -14.94 -3.92 -1.20
N THR A 62 -15.90 -4.78 -0.83
CA THR A 62 -15.64 -5.95 0.02
C THR A 62 -14.67 -6.93 -0.65
N GLN A 63 -14.92 -7.25 -1.93
CA GLN A 63 -14.07 -8.16 -2.70
C GLN A 63 -12.68 -7.57 -2.97
N MET A 64 -12.61 -6.27 -3.27
CA MET A 64 -11.33 -5.58 -3.46
C MET A 64 -10.51 -5.52 -2.18
N LYS A 65 -11.14 -5.35 -1.02
CA LYS A 65 -10.47 -5.41 0.28
C LYS A 65 -9.75 -6.76 0.46
N GLN A 66 -10.47 -7.85 0.22
CA GLN A 66 -9.91 -9.21 0.32
C GLN A 66 -8.77 -9.42 -0.69
N PHE A 67 -8.97 -9.00 -1.94
CA PHE A 67 -7.95 -9.10 -2.99
C PHE A 67 -6.66 -8.36 -2.60
N ILE A 68 -6.76 -7.11 -2.14
CA ILE A 68 -5.60 -6.30 -1.76
C ILE A 68 -4.94 -6.83 -0.48
N GLN A 69 -5.71 -7.36 0.47
CA GLN A 69 -5.17 -8.02 1.66
C GLN A 69 -4.34 -9.27 1.28
N SER A 70 -4.78 -10.02 0.28
CA SER A 70 -4.09 -11.23 -0.18
C SER A 70 -2.71 -10.97 -0.81
N MET A 71 -2.41 -9.74 -1.24
CA MET A 71 -1.14 -9.41 -1.89
C MET A 71 0.08 -9.34 -0.95
N GLY A 72 -0.12 -9.45 0.36
CA GLY A 72 0.94 -9.30 1.36
C GLY A 72 1.24 -7.83 1.70
N THR A 73 1.98 -7.60 2.78
CA THR A 73 2.27 -6.26 3.32
C THR A 73 3.57 -5.63 2.84
N SER A 74 4.46 -6.41 2.24
CA SER A 74 5.76 -5.98 1.75
C SER A 74 5.72 -5.68 0.25
N GLY A 75 6.35 -4.59 -0.16
CA GLY A 75 6.42 -4.17 -1.56
C GLY A 75 5.84 -2.77 -1.79
N PRO A 76 6.55 -1.88 -2.52
CA PRO A 76 6.03 -0.55 -2.86
C PRO A 76 4.71 -0.63 -3.64
N ALA A 77 4.57 -1.60 -4.56
CA ALA A 77 3.34 -1.89 -5.31
C ALA A 77 2.16 -2.26 -4.40
N ALA A 78 2.37 -3.15 -3.44
CA ALA A 78 1.32 -3.59 -2.51
C ALA A 78 0.92 -2.47 -1.53
N MET A 79 1.90 -1.69 -1.05
CA MET A 79 1.65 -0.52 -0.21
C MET A 79 0.84 0.54 -0.95
N TYR A 80 1.22 0.85 -2.19
CA TYR A 80 0.51 1.83 -3.00
C TYR A 80 -0.95 1.43 -3.27
N LEU A 81 -1.22 0.16 -3.61
CA LEU A 81 -2.58 -0.35 -3.78
C LEU A 81 -3.45 -0.20 -2.52
N ARG A 82 -2.85 -0.40 -1.34
CA ARG A 82 -3.56 -0.21 -0.07
C ARG A 82 -3.87 1.23 0.21
N GLN A 83 -2.93 2.13 -0.04
CA GLN A 83 -3.15 3.57 0.07
C GLN A 83 -4.28 4.01 -0.86
N MET A 84 -4.23 3.59 -2.13
CA MET A 84 -5.32 3.84 -3.07
C MET A 84 -6.66 3.32 -2.58
N PHE A 85 -6.72 2.07 -2.10
CA PHE A 85 -7.96 1.49 -1.60
C PHE A 85 -8.49 2.20 -0.36
N ALA A 86 -7.62 2.60 0.57
CA ALA A 86 -8.02 3.38 1.73
C ALA A 86 -8.68 4.70 1.32
N SER A 87 -8.04 5.47 0.43
CA SER A 87 -8.61 6.72 -0.09
C SER A 87 -9.92 6.49 -0.85
N HIS A 88 -9.92 5.54 -1.77
CA HIS A 88 -11.07 5.26 -2.63
C HIS A 88 -12.28 4.75 -1.85
N SER A 89 -12.08 3.83 -0.88
CA SER A 89 -13.17 3.29 -0.07
C SER A 89 -13.84 4.35 0.81
N ALA A 90 -13.08 5.32 1.32
CA ALA A 90 -13.62 6.43 2.09
C ALA A 90 -14.49 7.35 1.21
N GLU A 91 -14.04 7.69 0.01
CA GLU A 91 -14.80 8.49 -0.96
C GLU A 91 -16.06 7.76 -1.45
N TRP A 92 -15.95 6.47 -1.74
CA TRP A 92 -17.07 5.70 -2.25
C TRP A 92 -18.15 5.38 -1.23
N ALA A 93 -17.83 5.38 0.07
CA ALA A 93 -18.88 5.37 1.09
C ALA A 93 -19.86 6.55 0.89
N LYS A 94 -19.34 7.76 0.65
CA LYS A 94 -20.14 8.95 0.36
C LYS A 94 -20.91 8.80 -0.94
N VAL A 95 -20.29 8.30 -2.01
CA VAL A 95 -20.96 8.13 -3.31
C VAL A 95 -22.09 7.10 -3.23
N MET A 96 -21.87 5.96 -2.60
CA MET A 96 -22.92 4.96 -2.39
C MET A 96 -24.14 5.55 -1.66
N MET A 97 -23.92 6.46 -0.71
CA MET A 97 -25.01 7.12 0.02
C MET A 97 -25.70 8.23 -0.77
N THR A 98 -24.99 8.95 -1.63
CA THR A 98 -25.49 10.20 -2.24
C THR A 98 -25.82 10.09 -3.71
N ASN A 99 -25.40 9.02 -4.40
CA ASN A 99 -25.65 8.86 -5.82
C ASN A 99 -27.14 8.61 -6.10
N PRO A 100 -27.79 9.40 -6.97
CA PRO A 100 -29.21 9.23 -7.28
C PRO A 100 -29.52 7.88 -7.95
N ASN A 101 -28.52 7.26 -8.59
CA ASN A 101 -28.65 5.97 -9.27
C ASN A 101 -28.32 4.78 -8.37
N ARG A 102 -28.09 4.98 -7.07
CA ARG A 102 -27.70 3.88 -6.17
C ARG A 102 -28.74 2.76 -6.10
N GLU A 103 -30.02 3.09 -6.28
CA GLU A 103 -31.11 2.10 -6.26
C GLU A 103 -31.41 1.52 -7.65
N THR A 104 -30.69 1.96 -8.69
CA THR A 104 -30.93 1.48 -10.07
C THR A 104 -30.60 0.00 -10.17
N VAL A 105 -31.54 -0.75 -10.73
CA VAL A 105 -31.37 -2.17 -11.09
C VAL A 105 -31.11 -2.23 -12.58
N LEU A 106 -30.16 -3.07 -12.98
CA LEU A 106 -29.88 -3.30 -14.39
C LEU A 106 -30.94 -4.25 -14.96
N ASP A 107 -31.80 -3.73 -15.83
CA ASP A 107 -32.80 -4.51 -16.54
C ASP A 107 -32.35 -4.71 -18.00
N VAL A 108 -31.89 -5.92 -18.31
CA VAL A 108 -31.39 -6.31 -19.64
C VAL A 108 -31.76 -7.75 -19.94
N ASP A 109 -32.01 -8.05 -21.20
CA ASP A 109 -32.33 -9.39 -21.66
C ASP A 109 -31.16 -10.37 -21.44
N GLU A 110 -31.47 -11.66 -21.34
CA GLU A 110 -30.47 -12.70 -21.02
C GLU A 110 -29.36 -12.84 -22.06
N LYS A 111 -29.63 -12.52 -23.34
CA LYS A 111 -28.60 -12.57 -24.40
C LYS A 111 -27.59 -11.45 -24.20
N THR A 112 -28.07 -10.23 -23.96
CA THR A 112 -27.23 -9.06 -23.65
C THR A 112 -26.43 -9.29 -22.37
N LYS A 113 -27.08 -9.79 -21.32
CA LYS A 113 -26.46 -10.11 -20.04
C LYS A 113 -25.32 -11.14 -20.18
N SER A 114 -25.51 -12.18 -20.98
CA SER A 114 -24.48 -13.20 -21.26
C SER A 114 -23.25 -12.60 -21.96
N GLU A 115 -23.46 -11.79 -23.01
CA GLU A 115 -22.37 -11.13 -23.72
C GLU A 115 -21.61 -10.13 -22.82
N TRP A 116 -22.34 -9.36 -22.03
CA TRP A 116 -21.75 -8.41 -21.09
C TRP A 116 -20.97 -9.11 -19.98
N ASN A 117 -21.48 -10.21 -19.45
CA ASN A 117 -20.74 -11.06 -18.51
C ASN A 117 -19.43 -11.58 -19.11
N ARG A 118 -19.45 -12.03 -20.37
CA ARG A 118 -18.25 -12.50 -21.07
C ARG A 118 -17.19 -11.42 -21.20
N ARG A 119 -17.57 -10.22 -21.66
CA ARG A 119 -16.66 -9.06 -21.79
C ARG A 119 -16.07 -8.66 -20.44
N THR A 120 -16.92 -8.52 -19.44
CA THR A 120 -16.51 -8.12 -18.09
C THR A 120 -15.56 -9.13 -17.47
N ALA A 121 -15.74 -10.43 -17.72
CA ALA A 121 -14.83 -11.47 -17.23
C ALA A 121 -13.44 -11.37 -17.86
N THR A 122 -13.36 -11.08 -19.16
CA THR A 122 -12.08 -10.85 -19.86
C THR A 122 -11.37 -9.61 -19.28
N ASP A 123 -12.08 -8.50 -19.15
CA ASP A 123 -11.50 -7.25 -18.67
C ASP A 123 -11.07 -7.34 -17.19
N LEU A 124 -11.85 -8.04 -16.37
CA LEU A 124 -11.51 -8.33 -14.97
C LEU A 124 -10.24 -9.17 -14.87
N THR A 125 -10.10 -10.20 -15.71
CA THR A 125 -8.91 -11.06 -15.74
C THR A 125 -7.68 -10.24 -16.12
N GLY A 126 -7.74 -9.47 -17.19
CA GLY A 126 -6.61 -8.64 -17.64
C GLY A 126 -6.21 -7.55 -16.62
N ALA A 127 -7.18 -6.91 -15.96
CA ALA A 127 -6.90 -5.93 -14.90
C ALA A 127 -6.25 -6.60 -13.67
N ARG A 128 -6.77 -7.76 -13.25
CA ARG A 128 -6.20 -8.54 -12.15
C ARG A 128 -4.77 -8.98 -12.45
N GLU A 129 -4.52 -9.51 -13.64
CA GLU A 129 -3.19 -9.95 -14.08
C GLU A 129 -2.20 -8.79 -14.15
N SER A 130 -2.63 -7.63 -14.65
CA SER A 130 -1.79 -6.41 -14.67
C SER A 130 -1.34 -6.00 -13.27
N ILE A 131 -2.26 -6.05 -12.29
CA ILE A 131 -1.93 -5.74 -10.89
C ILE A 131 -0.96 -6.77 -10.32
N LEU A 132 -1.23 -8.06 -10.52
CA LEU A 132 -0.36 -9.14 -10.02
C LEU A 132 1.03 -9.09 -10.65
N ALA A 133 1.12 -8.82 -11.95
CA ALA A 133 2.39 -8.64 -12.66
C ALA A 133 3.21 -7.50 -12.05
N MET A 134 2.57 -6.36 -11.75
CA MET A 134 3.23 -5.23 -11.11
C MET A 134 3.70 -5.54 -9.69
N VAL A 135 2.86 -6.20 -8.89
CA VAL A 135 3.23 -6.62 -7.54
C VAL A 135 4.41 -7.59 -7.59
N ASN A 136 4.41 -8.54 -8.53
CA ASN A 136 5.48 -9.52 -8.68
C ASN A 136 6.79 -8.90 -9.19
N LYS A 137 6.73 -7.93 -10.13
CA LYS A 137 7.88 -7.13 -10.60
C LYS A 137 8.62 -6.51 -9.40
N TYR A 138 7.87 -5.88 -8.51
CA TYR A 138 8.44 -5.18 -7.35
C TYR A 138 8.87 -6.12 -6.23
N LYS A 139 8.18 -7.25 -6.01
CA LYS A 139 8.65 -8.30 -5.09
C LYS A 139 9.98 -8.92 -5.56
N ALA A 140 10.15 -9.13 -6.87
CA ALA A 140 11.39 -9.65 -7.44
C ALA A 140 12.54 -8.64 -7.29
N ALA A 141 12.28 -7.36 -7.55
CA ALA A 141 13.25 -6.28 -7.37
C ALA A 141 13.72 -6.16 -5.91
N GLU A 142 12.80 -6.20 -4.94
CA GLU A 142 13.15 -6.21 -3.51
C GLU A 142 14.00 -7.42 -3.12
N LYS A 143 13.67 -8.61 -3.64
CA LYS A 143 14.45 -9.83 -3.38
C LYS A 143 15.87 -9.71 -3.94
N SER A 144 16.04 -9.10 -5.11
CA SER A 144 17.35 -8.86 -5.73
C SER A 144 18.21 -7.88 -4.91
N VAL A 145 17.64 -6.77 -4.44
CA VAL A 145 18.36 -5.80 -3.58
C VAL A 145 18.79 -6.46 -2.27
N ARG A 146 17.91 -7.20 -1.60
CA ARG A 146 18.25 -7.91 -0.35
C ARG A 146 19.33 -8.97 -0.53
N ALA A 147 19.34 -9.68 -1.67
CA ALA A 147 20.39 -10.65 -1.98
C ALA A 147 21.74 -9.97 -2.22
N SER A 148 21.75 -8.78 -2.84
CA SER A 148 22.95 -7.97 -3.04
C SER A 148 23.49 -7.40 -1.72
N ASP A 149 22.61 -6.92 -0.84
CA ASP A 149 22.98 -6.38 0.48
C ASP A 149 23.58 -7.46 1.40
N ASN A 150 23.11 -8.71 1.30
CA ASN A 150 23.67 -9.83 2.07
C ASN A 150 25.10 -10.23 1.64
N ASN A 151 25.54 -9.83 0.44
CA ASN A 151 26.91 -10.04 -0.05
C ASN A 151 27.80 -8.81 0.15
N ALA A 152 27.25 -7.65 0.52
CA ALA A 152 28.04 -6.50 0.93
C ALA A 152 28.53 -6.71 2.36
N THR A 153 29.84 -6.65 2.55
CA THR A 153 30.56 -6.85 3.81
C THR A 153 29.82 -6.13 4.95
N LYS A 154 29.40 -6.88 5.99
CA LYS A 154 28.70 -6.35 7.17
C LYS A 154 29.46 -5.14 7.73
N SER A 155 28.98 -3.93 7.44
CA SER A 155 29.42 -2.75 8.16
C SER A 155 29.01 -2.93 9.63
N PRO A 156 29.91 -2.61 10.59
CA PRO A 156 29.66 -2.86 12.00
C PRO A 156 28.39 -2.14 12.46
N ASP A 157 27.64 -2.85 13.30
CA ASP A 157 26.28 -2.57 13.75
C ASP A 157 26.16 -1.20 14.45
N MET A 158 26.04 -0.14 13.65
CA MET A 158 26.07 1.26 14.12
C MET A 158 24.91 1.60 15.05
N PHE A 159 23.81 0.83 15.00
CA PHE A 159 22.68 0.96 15.92
C PHE A 159 23.05 0.56 17.34
N ASN A 160 23.78 -0.54 17.52
CA ASN A 160 24.25 -0.98 18.83
C ASN A 160 25.28 0.00 19.41
N ALA A 161 26.17 0.54 18.58
CA ALA A 161 27.13 1.56 19.00
C ALA A 161 26.45 2.88 19.42
N ALA A 162 25.41 3.31 18.69
CA ALA A 162 24.65 4.51 19.04
C ALA A 162 23.81 4.33 20.31
N ALA A 163 23.17 3.17 20.49
CA ALA A 163 22.39 2.85 21.68
C ALA A 163 23.27 2.80 22.94
N GLN A 164 24.50 2.29 22.84
CA GLN A 164 25.46 2.31 23.95
C GLN A 164 25.89 3.72 24.33
N LYS A 165 26.16 4.61 23.36
CA LYS A 165 26.48 6.01 23.63
C LYS A 165 25.35 6.75 24.32
N ILE A 166 24.11 6.53 23.90
CA ILE A 166 22.92 7.15 24.52
C ILE A 166 22.76 6.67 25.98
N ARG A 167 22.93 5.36 26.23
CA ARG A 167 22.91 4.82 27.61
C ARG A 167 24.00 5.45 28.48
N MET A 168 25.21 5.60 27.95
CA MET A 168 26.33 6.22 28.67
C MET A 168 26.05 7.69 29.01
N LEU A 169 25.48 8.46 28.07
CA LEU A 169 25.07 9.84 28.30
C LEU A 169 23.95 9.96 29.33
N MET A 170 22.98 9.05 29.35
CA MET A 170 21.95 9.03 30.39
C MET A 170 22.54 8.75 31.76
N ILE A 171 23.47 7.79 31.88
CA ILE A 171 24.15 7.46 33.14
C ILE A 171 24.95 8.67 33.65
N LEU A 172 25.74 9.31 32.79
CA LEU A 172 26.49 10.51 33.14
C LEU A 172 25.58 11.66 33.61
N ARG A 173 24.45 11.86 32.94
CA ARG A 173 23.47 12.90 33.31
C ARG A 173 22.77 12.59 34.64
N MET A 174 22.53 11.31 34.93
CA MET A 174 22.00 10.86 36.22
C MET A 174 23.02 11.02 37.35
N GLN A 175 24.30 10.73 37.10
CA GLN A 175 25.38 10.93 38.07
C GLN A 175 25.61 12.42 38.37
N GLN A 176 25.58 13.29 37.36
CA GLN A 176 25.66 14.74 37.55
C GLN A 176 24.48 15.30 38.35
N LYS A 177 23.25 14.83 38.11
CA LYS A 177 22.08 15.19 38.93
C LYS A 177 22.20 14.72 40.37
N ARG A 178 22.80 13.54 40.62
CA ARG A 178 23.07 13.05 41.98
C ARG A 178 24.12 13.88 42.70
N ASN A 179 25.18 14.29 42.01
CA ASN A 179 26.24 15.11 42.61
C ASN A 179 25.82 16.57 42.85
N ASN A 180 24.96 17.12 41.99
CA ASN A 180 24.41 18.48 42.19
C ASN A 180 23.22 18.53 43.18
N GLY A 181 22.71 17.38 43.62
CA GLY A 181 21.62 17.27 44.61
C GLY A 181 22.08 17.11 46.06
N MET A 182 23.40 17.03 46.32
CA MET A 182 23.98 17.00 47.67
C MET A 182 24.69 18.31 48.07
N ALA A 183 24.52 19.38 47.29
CA ALA A 183 25.08 20.70 47.55
C ALA A 183 23.99 21.74 47.93
N ALA A 184 22.97 21.31 48.68
CA ALA A 184 21.96 22.18 49.29
C ALA A 184 21.77 21.77 50.75
#